data_AF-A0A2M7PTC2-F1
#
_entry.id   AF-A0A2M7PTC2-F1
#
_cell.length_a   1.000
_cell.length_b   1.000
_cell.length_c   1.000
_cell.angle_alpha   90.00
_cell.angle_beta   90.00
_cell.angle_gamma   90.00
#
_symmetry.space_group_name_H-M   'P 1'
#
loop_
_entity.id
_entity.type
_entity.pdbx_description
1 polymer ?
#
loop_
_entity_poly.entity_id
_entity_poly.type
_entity_poly.pdbx_seq_one_letter_code
_entity_poly.pdbx_strand_id
1 'polypeptide(L)'
;MKKIKYILPILVWMLFIFSSCQKDKFELGDLVAPTNVSLTYNIVGVDDENPYGDGSGIVNFIATADNEITFNYVFGDGFDTISANGVKSHRFSKPGVNTYIV
;
A
#
# COMPACT_ATOMS: atom_id res chain seq x y z
N MET A 1 -19.16 23.09 60.39
CA MET A 1 -19.65 23.28 59.01
C MET A 1 -18.63 23.86 58.02
N LYS A 2 -17.61 24.64 58.45
CA LYS A 2 -16.62 25.25 57.53
C LYS A 2 -15.76 24.24 56.74
N LYS A 3 -15.40 23.09 57.32
CA LYS A 3 -14.55 22.07 56.67
C LYS A 3 -15.23 21.35 55.49
N ILE A 4 -16.55 21.14 55.56
CA ILE A 4 -17.35 20.51 54.49
C ILE A 4 -17.44 21.40 53.24
N LYS A 5 -17.44 22.73 53.40
CA LYS A 5 -17.46 23.67 52.26
C LYS A 5 -16.22 23.59 51.36
N TYR A 6 -15.08 23.14 51.89
CA TYR A 6 -13.84 22.99 51.12
C TYR A 6 -13.67 21.58 50.54
N ILE A 7 -14.29 20.56 51.13
CA ILE A 7 -14.19 19.16 50.66
C ILE A 7 -15.05 18.93 49.42
N LEU A 8 -16.25 19.53 49.36
CA LEU A 8 -17.18 19.38 48.24
C LEU A 8 -16.60 19.83 46.88
N PRO A 9 -15.98 21.04 46.74
CA PRO A 9 -15.41 21.46 45.46
C PRO A 9 -14.19 20.63 45.06
N ILE A 10 -13.39 20.14 46.02
CA ILE A 10 -12.22 19.29 45.75
C ILE A 10 -12.65 17.93 45.20
N LEU A 11 -13.71 17.34 45.74
CA LEU A 11 -14.28 16.08 45.26
C LEU A 11 -14.81 16.21 43.82
N VAL A 12 -15.49 17.33 43.51
CA VAL A 12 -16.00 17.62 42.17
C VAL A 12 -14.84 17.81 41.17
N TRP A 13 -13.77 18.51 41.57
CA TRP A 13 -12.59 18.70 40.73
C TRP A 13 -11.86 17.38 40.45
N MET A 14 -11.82 16.48 41.43
CA MET A 14 -11.24 15.15 41.30
C MET A 14 -12.01 14.23 40.34
N LEU A 15 -13.31 14.46 40.11
CA LEU A 15 -14.10 13.70 39.12
C LEU A 15 -13.80 14.11 37.67
N PHE A 16 -13.41 15.36 37.41
CA PHE A 16 -13.11 15.85 36.06
C PHE A 16 -11.80 15.29 35.49
N ILE A 17 -10.79 15.03 36.33
CA ILE A 17 -9.49 14.48 35.91
C ILE A 17 -9.55 13.02 35.44
N PHE A 18 -10.57 12.23 35.82
CA PHE A 18 -10.74 10.86 35.34
C PHE A 18 -11.41 10.74 33.96
N SER A 19 -11.99 11.82 33.42
CA SER A 19 -12.68 11.81 32.12
C SER A 19 -11.74 12.02 30.93
N SER A 20 -10.47 12.40 31.16
CA SER A 20 -9.52 12.74 30.10
C SER A 20 -8.76 11.54 29.50
N CYS A 21 -8.97 10.33 30.01
CA CYS A 21 -8.39 9.11 29.42
C CYS A 21 -9.33 8.57 28.33
N GLN A 22 -9.57 9.38 27.29
CA GLN A 22 -10.12 8.85 26.04
C GLN A 22 -8.93 8.28 25.26
N LYS A 23 -8.89 6.96 25.13
CA LYS A 23 -7.96 6.31 24.20
C LYS A 23 -8.52 6.52 22.81
N ASP A 24 -7.75 7.16 21.93
CA ASP A 24 -8.12 7.29 20.52
C ASP A 24 -8.36 5.89 19.95
N LYS A 25 -9.60 5.62 19.56
CA LYS A 25 -9.97 4.40 18.85
C LYS A 25 -9.75 4.66 17.36
N PHE A 26 -8.62 4.21 16.83
CA PHE A 26 -8.39 4.18 15.40
C PHE A 26 -9.13 2.97 14.83
N GLU A 27 -10.36 3.19 14.36
CA GLU A 27 -11.10 2.18 13.60
C GLU A 27 -10.64 2.26 12.14
N LEU A 28 -10.06 1.17 11.63
CA LEU A 28 -9.55 1.07 10.26
C LEU A 28 -10.66 0.98 9.20
N GLY A 29 -11.94 1.06 9.62
CA GLY A 29 -13.10 0.77 8.79
C GLY A 29 -13.19 -0.73 8.43
N ASP A 30 -14.13 -1.05 7.55
CA ASP A 30 -14.28 -2.41 7.04
C ASP A 30 -13.13 -2.73 6.07
N LEU A 31 -12.41 -3.83 6.33
CA LEU A 31 -11.38 -4.34 5.44
C LEU A 31 -12.04 -5.14 4.31
N VAL A 32 -12.22 -4.50 3.16
CA VAL A 32 -12.70 -5.16 1.95
C VAL A 32 -11.52 -5.77 1.20
N ALA A 33 -11.62 -7.05 0.85
CA ALA A 33 -10.60 -7.70 0.03
C ALA A 33 -10.62 -7.11 -1.39
N PRO A 34 -9.46 -6.79 -1.99
CA PRO A 34 -9.41 -6.30 -3.35
C PRO A 34 -9.98 -7.32 -4.35
N THR A 35 -10.69 -6.85 -5.37
CA THR A 35 -11.32 -7.68 -6.41
C THR A 35 -10.90 -7.24 -7.81
N ASN A 36 -11.23 -8.02 -8.84
CA ASN A 36 -11.01 -7.67 -10.24
C ASN A 36 -9.54 -7.32 -10.58
N VAL A 37 -8.61 -8.03 -9.95
CA VAL A 37 -7.18 -7.87 -10.21
C VAL A 37 -6.88 -8.20 -11.67
N SER A 38 -6.29 -7.24 -12.37
CA SER A 38 -5.84 -7.36 -13.75
C SER A 38 -4.42 -6.81 -13.86
N LEU A 39 -3.60 -7.45 -14.68
CA LEU A 39 -2.23 -7.07 -14.93
C LEU A 39 -2.02 -6.99 -16.45
N THR A 40 -1.50 -5.86 -16.90
CA THR A 40 -1.07 -5.64 -18.27
C THR A 40 0.39 -5.23 -18.29
N TYR A 41 1.09 -5.54 -19.38
CA TYR A 41 2.48 -5.21 -19.56
C TYR A 41 2.78 -4.74 -20.98
N ASN A 42 3.81 -3.92 -21.12
CA ASN A 42 4.33 -3.46 -22.39
C ASN A 42 5.86 -3.56 -22.38
N ILE A 43 6.41 -4.41 -23.25
CA ILE A 43 7.85 -4.55 -23.43
C ILE A 43 8.32 -3.41 -24.34
N VAL A 44 9.31 -2.65 -23.90
CA VAL A 44 9.80 -1.49 -24.65
C VAL A 44 10.48 -1.95 -25.94
N GLY A 45 10.08 -1.33 -27.07
CA GLY A 45 10.68 -1.56 -28.38
C GLY A 45 10.21 -2.83 -29.09
N VAL A 46 9.07 -3.41 -28.71
CA VAL A 46 8.47 -4.52 -29.47
C VAL A 46 7.78 -3.98 -30.74
N ASP A 47 8.20 -4.51 -31.89
CA ASP A 47 7.62 -4.30 -33.21
C ASP A 47 7.80 -5.57 -34.08
N ASP A 48 7.40 -5.50 -35.35
CA ASP A 48 7.44 -6.64 -36.28
C ASP A 48 8.88 -7.12 -36.55
N GLU A 49 9.86 -6.22 -36.49
CA GLU A 49 11.28 -6.51 -36.66
C GLU A 49 11.95 -7.00 -35.36
N ASN A 50 11.45 -6.57 -34.19
CA ASN A 50 12.01 -6.82 -32.86
C ASN A 50 10.96 -7.45 -31.93
N PRO A 51 10.62 -8.75 -32.09
CA PRO A 51 9.58 -9.40 -31.29
C PRO A 51 9.90 -9.50 -29.79
N TYR A 52 11.15 -9.24 -29.39
CA TYR A 52 11.63 -9.33 -28.00
C TYR A 52 12.08 -7.97 -27.42
N GLY A 53 11.79 -6.86 -28.10
CA GLY A 53 12.12 -5.51 -27.64
C GLY A 53 13.48 -4.99 -28.14
N ASP A 54 13.85 -3.80 -27.67
CA ASP A 54 15.06 -3.06 -28.09
C ASP A 54 16.36 -3.48 -27.38
N GLY A 55 16.31 -4.51 -26.53
CA GLY A 55 17.44 -4.99 -25.73
C GLY A 55 17.73 -4.17 -24.45
N SER A 56 16.93 -3.15 -24.14
CA SER A 56 17.03 -2.42 -22.86
C SER A 56 16.66 -3.29 -21.65
N GLY A 57 15.81 -4.30 -21.87
CA GLY A 57 15.23 -5.15 -20.84
C GLY A 57 14.10 -4.48 -20.05
N ILE A 58 13.60 -3.33 -20.51
CA ILE A 58 12.58 -2.55 -19.80
C ILE A 58 11.18 -3.05 -20.15
N VAL A 59 10.39 -3.32 -19.11
CA VAL A 59 8.97 -3.67 -19.23
C VAL A 59 8.15 -2.75 -18.33
N ASN A 60 7.10 -2.16 -18.90
CA ASN A 60 6.15 -1.31 -18.19
C ASN A 60 4.93 -2.13 -17.81
N PHE A 61 4.65 -2.21 -16.52
CA PHE A 61 3.52 -2.92 -15.93
C PHE A 61 2.45 -1.95 -15.46
N ILE A 62 1.20 -2.33 -15.67
CA ILE A 62 0.01 -1.63 -15.17
C ILE A 62 -0.92 -2.68 -14.57
N ALA A 63 -1.08 -2.63 -13.25
CA ALA A 63 -2.03 -3.43 -12.50
C ALA A 63 -3.21 -2.57 -12.08
N THR A 64 -4.40 -3.16 -12.10
CA THR A 64 -5.65 -2.54 -11.66
C THR A 64 -6.41 -3.53 -10.79
N ALA A 65 -7.11 -3.04 -9.79
CA ALA A 65 -8.00 -3.80 -8.92
C ALA A 65 -9.07 -2.84 -8.39
N ASP A 66 -10.12 -3.39 -7.80
CA ASP A 66 -11.10 -2.62 -7.04
C ASP A 66 -10.83 -2.80 -5.55
N ASN A 67 -11.01 -1.73 -4.76
CA ASN A 67 -10.80 -1.72 -3.31
C ASN A 67 -9.35 -2.06 -2.89
N GLU A 68 -8.37 -1.70 -3.71
CA GLU A 68 -6.96 -1.83 -3.41
C GLU A 68 -6.37 -0.57 -2.75
N ILE A 69 -5.21 -0.75 -2.12
CA ILE A 69 -4.43 0.34 -1.52
C ILE A 69 -3.06 0.42 -2.21
N THR A 70 -2.44 -0.74 -2.44
CA THR A 70 -1.14 -0.86 -3.10
C THR A 70 -1.03 -2.19 -3.85
N PHE A 71 -0.16 -2.21 -4.85
CA PHE A 71 0.27 -3.41 -5.56
C PHE A 71 1.70 -3.76 -5.17
N ASN A 72 1.93 -5.03 -4.87
CA ASN A 72 3.28 -5.58 -4.75
C ASN A 72 3.61 -6.38 -6.01
N TYR A 73 4.67 -5.97 -6.71
CA TYR A 73 5.17 -6.64 -7.90
C TYR A 73 6.33 -7.55 -7.52
N VAL A 74 6.25 -8.81 -7.95
CA VAL A 74 7.30 -9.82 -7.79
C VAL A 74 7.75 -10.21 -9.19
N PHE A 75 8.93 -9.74 -9.62
CA PHE A 75 9.31 -9.85 -11.04
C PHE A 75 9.91 -11.21 -11.43
N GLY A 76 10.10 -12.11 -10.47
CA GLY A 76 10.66 -13.45 -10.73
C GLY A 76 12.17 -13.46 -11.02
N ASP A 77 12.84 -12.31 -11.01
CA ASP A 77 14.30 -12.15 -11.12
C ASP A 77 14.97 -11.89 -9.76
N GLY A 78 14.22 -12.02 -8.67
CA GLY A 78 14.65 -11.77 -7.30
C GLY A 78 14.46 -10.33 -6.83
N PHE A 79 13.90 -9.46 -7.68
CA PHE A 79 13.53 -8.10 -7.31
C PHE A 79 12.02 -7.95 -7.18
N ASP A 80 11.62 -7.23 -6.14
CA ASP A 80 10.22 -6.91 -5.85
C ASP A 80 10.08 -5.40 -5.61
N THR A 81 8.90 -4.85 -5.88
CA THR A 81 8.64 -3.43 -5.62
C THR A 81 7.17 -3.14 -5.39
N ILE A 82 6.90 -2.11 -4.60
CA ILE A 82 5.54 -1.66 -4.29
C ILE A 82 5.19 -0.47 -5.17
N SER A 83 3.96 -0.45 -5.66
CA SER A 83 3.37 0.69 -6.37
C SER A 83 1.96 0.99 -5.85
N ALA A 84 1.73 2.23 -5.41
CA ALA A 84 0.41 2.66 -4.94
C ALA A 84 -0.56 2.94 -6.08
N ASN A 85 -0.06 3.35 -7.25
CA ASN A 85 -0.90 3.68 -8.41
C ASN A 85 -1.00 2.53 -9.42
N GLY A 86 -0.49 1.35 -9.08
CA GLY A 86 -0.50 0.19 -9.97
C GLY A 86 0.40 0.32 -11.19
N VAL A 87 1.15 1.40 -11.39
CA VAL A 87 2.06 1.56 -12.53
C VAL A 87 3.49 1.32 -12.07
N LYS A 88 4.24 0.48 -12.81
CA LYS A 88 5.65 0.25 -12.52
C LYS A 88 6.46 -0.09 -13.76
N SER A 89 7.63 0.52 -13.90
CA SER A 89 8.63 0.11 -14.89
C SER A 89 9.72 -0.71 -14.19
N HIS A 90 10.10 -1.85 -14.77
CA HIS A 90 11.16 -2.73 -14.27
C HIS A 90 12.11 -3.13 -15.39
N ARG A 91 13.39 -3.29 -15.04
CA ARG A 91 14.45 -3.65 -15.99
C ARG A 91 15.02 -5.02 -15.68
N PHE A 92 14.78 -5.97 -16.57
CA PHE A 92 15.43 -7.27 -16.58
C PHE A 92 16.85 -7.14 -17.13
N SER A 93 17.84 -7.39 -16.28
CA SER A 93 19.25 -7.16 -16.63
C SER A 93 19.96 -8.41 -17.16
N LYS A 94 19.30 -9.57 -17.16
CA LYS A 94 19.88 -10.83 -17.64
C LYS A 94 19.94 -10.81 -19.18
N PRO A 95 21.13 -11.00 -19.79
CA PRO A 95 21.25 -11.06 -21.23
C PRO A 95 20.47 -12.23 -21.85
N GLY A 96 20.07 -12.06 -23.12
CA GLY A 96 19.34 -13.06 -23.90
C GLY A 96 17.82 -13.03 -23.68
N VAL A 97 17.11 -13.91 -24.37
CA VAL A 97 15.66 -14.05 -24.24
C VAL A 97 15.36 -14.91 -23.02
N ASN A 98 14.67 -14.34 -22.04
CA ASN A 98 14.34 -14.97 -20.77
C ASN A 98 12.83 -14.87 -20.52
N THR A 99 12.26 -15.91 -19.90
CA THR A 99 10.86 -15.93 -19.46
C THR A 99 10.80 -15.65 -17.97
N TYR A 100 9.94 -14.72 -17.56
CA TYR A 100 9.69 -14.35 -16.17
C TYR A 100 8.23 -14.58 -15.84
N ILE A 101 7.95 -15.02 -14.61
CA ILE A 101 6.61 -15.11 -14.05
C ILE A 101 6.48 -13.91 -13.11
N VAL A 102 5.54 -13.03 -13.44
CA VAL A 102 5.24 -11.78 -12.73
C VAL A 102 3.79 -11.80 -12.28
#